data_AF-A0A960RUZ7-F1
#
_entry.id   AF-A0A960RUZ7-F1
#
_cell.length_a   1.000
_cell.length_b   1.000
_cell.length_c   1.000
_cell.angle_alpha   90.00
_cell.angle_beta   90.00
_cell.angle_gamma   90.00
#
_symmetry.space_group_name_H-M   'P 1'
#
loop_
_entity.id
_entity.type
_entity.pdbx_description
1 polymer ?
#
loop_
_entity_poly.entity_id
_entity_poly.type
_entity_poly.pdbx_seq_one_letter_code
_entity_poly.pdbx_strand_id
1 'polypeptide(L)'
;MGSVTEGSSEGAEVYEVKEGGFAEAVKCGGYAQGYLKAVGELLRDRFYFPLNPKPVEAFFEYTGKDIEGFMSCLRGESEHVDRTFPQMEEIKGKFEIKDLPISMRVGDCFYQFTVRIVESKDGYFDRKIRFVLFSFYDNLEGDKPWNPTSIDEISGAVFEVLKQVQTWQPLDSLMTFSIGNVIWDGLKHLDAQEGDQVLPQKLIINRGLASIEKVSQMLFPYPLSSALHYLAWLTYLDGNPEQEMLSFFERLAQTHSPSFQNRKITLIEMTYDRYFSGVGGFDADYHHSLSQLGLDVKRGTFFVPAVAAQAHHALPMHLVPAASAGAKVENFSSIEQGESLADHLMRTEFLPDQGGEVTHCLIGGNRDTLDSITYLHVTPFLLSFNRLTKCK
;
A
#
# COMPACT_ATOMS: atom_id res chain seq x y z
N MET A 1 29.76 33.23 22.94
CA MET A 1 29.88 32.69 21.57
C MET A 1 30.28 31.24 21.70
N GLY A 2 29.28 30.36 21.84
CA GLY A 2 29.49 28.92 21.89
C GLY A 2 29.33 28.37 20.48
N SER A 3 30.36 27.72 19.98
CA SER A 3 30.37 27.03 18.69
C SER A 3 29.38 25.87 18.72
N VAL A 4 28.33 25.98 17.89
CA VAL A 4 27.48 24.87 17.51
C VAL A 4 28.30 24.01 16.55
N THR A 5 28.73 22.85 17.01
CA THR A 5 29.34 21.83 16.15
C THR A 5 28.28 21.24 15.23
N GLU A 6 28.64 21.25 13.95
CA GLU A 6 27.96 20.70 12.79
C GLU A 6 27.32 19.33 13.08
N GLY A 7 26.02 19.24 12.83
CA GLY A 7 25.36 17.96 12.59
C GLY A 7 25.90 17.40 11.29
N SER A 8 26.59 16.27 11.38
CA SER A 8 26.90 15.43 10.23
C SER A 8 25.60 15.03 9.55
N SER A 9 25.33 15.58 8.36
CA SER A 9 24.42 14.97 7.42
C SER A 9 25.01 13.61 7.05
N GLU A 10 24.50 12.53 7.65
CA GLU A 10 24.74 11.18 7.16
C GLU A 10 24.41 11.18 5.68
N GLY A 11 25.42 10.95 4.85
CA GLY A 11 25.26 10.94 3.40
C GLY A 11 24.27 9.85 3.05
N ALA A 12 23.19 10.20 2.36
CA ALA A 12 22.30 9.21 1.77
C ALA A 12 23.14 8.34 0.84
N GLU A 13 23.40 7.10 1.22
CA GLU A 13 24.10 6.15 0.37
C GLU A 13 23.28 5.97 -0.91
N VAL A 14 23.90 6.31 -2.04
CA VAL A 14 23.30 6.09 -3.36
C VAL A 14 23.68 4.68 -3.78
N TYR A 15 22.69 3.82 -3.96
CA TYR A 15 22.93 2.48 -4.50
C TYR A 15 22.61 2.44 -5.99
N GLU A 16 23.37 1.60 -6.70
CA GLU A 16 23.21 1.40 -8.14
C GLU A 16 22.25 0.25 -8.39
N VAL A 17 21.16 0.55 -9.12
CA VAL A 17 20.21 -0.47 -9.55
C VAL A 17 20.79 -1.12 -10.80
N LYS A 18 21.18 -2.40 -10.67
CA LYS A 18 21.65 -3.21 -11.80
C LYS A 18 20.49 -3.53 -12.73
N GLU A 19 20.80 -4.04 -13.93
CA GLU A 19 19.81 -4.46 -14.94
C GLU A 19 18.67 -5.28 -14.30
N GLY A 20 17.42 -4.96 -14.67
CA GLY A 20 16.19 -5.51 -14.07
C GLY A 20 14.96 -4.70 -14.45
N GLY A 21 13.77 -5.15 -14.01
CA GLY A 21 12.48 -4.61 -14.45
C GLY A 21 12.32 -3.09 -14.33
N PHE A 22 12.73 -2.50 -13.21
CA PHE A 22 12.65 -1.04 -13.00
C PHE A 22 13.62 -0.28 -13.92
N ALA A 23 14.87 -0.76 -14.05
CA ALA A 23 15.87 -0.13 -14.90
C ALA A 23 15.51 -0.21 -16.40
N GLU A 24 14.84 -1.28 -16.83
CA GLU A 24 14.29 -1.42 -18.17
C GLU A 24 13.05 -0.55 -18.38
N ALA A 25 12.14 -0.51 -17.39
CA ALA A 25 10.94 0.31 -17.44
C ALA A 25 11.24 1.81 -17.62
N VAL A 26 12.23 2.33 -16.89
CA VAL A 26 12.70 3.72 -17.01
C VAL A 26 13.25 4.02 -18.41
N LYS A 27 13.94 3.05 -19.04
CA LYS A 27 14.43 3.20 -20.43
C LYS A 27 13.27 3.18 -21.44
N CYS A 28 12.22 2.39 -21.19
CA CYS A 28 11.04 2.28 -22.05
C CYS A 28 10.09 3.49 -21.97
N GLY A 29 10.01 4.19 -20.83
CA GLY A 29 9.21 5.42 -20.65
C GLY A 29 9.59 6.57 -21.61
N GLY A 30 10.79 6.52 -22.20
CA GLY A 30 11.27 7.50 -23.17
C GLY A 30 10.62 7.46 -24.56
N TYR A 31 9.82 6.42 -24.88
CA TYR A 31 9.29 6.21 -26.24
C TYR A 31 7.91 6.84 -26.50
N ALA A 32 7.15 7.22 -25.46
CA ALA A 32 5.88 7.92 -25.63
C ALA A 32 6.10 9.42 -25.89
N GLN A 33 6.13 9.84 -27.16
CA GLN A 33 6.28 11.26 -27.53
C GLN A 33 4.92 11.96 -27.73
N GLY A 34 4.81 13.20 -27.24
CA GLY A 34 3.69 14.10 -27.54
C GLY A 34 2.36 13.69 -26.87
N TYR A 35 1.30 13.58 -27.66
CA TYR A 35 -0.08 13.38 -27.17
C TYR A 35 -0.27 12.09 -26.37
N LEU A 36 0.42 11.00 -26.73
CA LEU A 36 0.30 9.73 -26.01
C LEU A 36 0.81 9.82 -24.57
N LYS A 37 1.85 10.63 -24.33
CA LYS A 37 2.34 10.90 -22.97
C LYS A 37 1.28 11.60 -22.12
N ALA A 38 0.67 12.66 -22.66
CA ALA A 38 -0.38 13.39 -21.94
C ALA A 38 -1.62 12.52 -21.67
N VAL A 39 -1.99 11.63 -22.60
CA VAL A 39 -3.06 10.64 -22.39
C VAL A 39 -2.66 9.64 -21.30
N GLY A 40 -1.43 9.14 -21.33
CA GLY A 40 -0.91 8.24 -20.30
C GLY A 40 -0.94 8.89 -18.91
N GLU A 41 -0.40 10.10 -18.78
CA GLU A 41 -0.44 10.87 -17.53
C GLU A 41 -1.88 11.07 -17.02
N LEU A 42 -2.82 11.39 -17.91
CA LEU A 42 -4.24 11.50 -17.55
C LEU A 42 -4.81 10.17 -17.03
N LEU A 43 -4.55 9.06 -17.72
CA LEU A 43 -5.06 7.74 -17.33
C LEU A 43 -4.44 7.27 -16.02
N ARG A 44 -3.13 7.47 -15.85
CA ARG A 44 -2.40 7.20 -14.62
C ARG A 44 -3.04 7.94 -13.44
N ASP A 45 -3.29 9.24 -13.63
CA ASP A 45 -3.89 10.10 -12.60
C ASP A 45 -5.35 9.75 -12.29
N ARG A 46 -6.04 9.04 -13.20
CA ARG A 46 -7.42 8.61 -13.00
C ARG A 46 -7.56 7.22 -12.41
N PHE A 47 -6.71 6.29 -12.83
CA PHE A 47 -6.81 4.89 -12.41
C PHE A 47 -5.90 4.55 -11.23
N TYR A 48 -4.71 5.15 -11.16
CA TYR A 48 -3.70 4.79 -10.16
C TYR A 48 -3.47 5.87 -9.11
N PHE A 49 -3.65 7.12 -9.49
CA PHE A 49 -3.46 8.26 -8.61
C PHE A 49 -4.72 9.11 -8.50
N PRO A 50 -5.91 8.47 -8.35
CA PRO A 50 -7.20 9.08 -8.58
C PRO A 50 -7.24 10.47 -7.97
N LEU A 51 -7.12 11.46 -8.84
CA LEU A 51 -7.56 12.82 -8.56
C LEU A 51 -9.01 12.69 -8.10
N ASN A 52 -9.29 13.13 -6.89
CA ASN A 52 -10.57 13.74 -6.61
C ASN A 52 -10.42 15.23 -6.97
N PRO A 53 -10.65 15.65 -8.24
CA PRO A 53 -10.51 17.06 -8.61
C PRO A 53 -11.71 17.90 -8.16
N LYS A 54 -12.63 17.34 -7.35
CA LYS A 54 -13.76 18.07 -6.82
C LYS A 54 -13.95 17.79 -5.32
N PRO A 55 -14.00 18.83 -4.47
CA PRO A 55 -14.35 18.75 -3.05
C PRO A 55 -15.74 18.16 -2.72
N VAL A 56 -16.48 17.68 -3.72
CA VAL A 56 -17.93 17.49 -3.63
C VAL A 56 -18.28 16.13 -4.21
N GLU A 57 -17.93 15.06 -3.52
CA GLU A 57 -18.67 13.80 -3.63
C GLU A 57 -19.09 13.38 -2.23
N ALA A 58 -20.32 12.85 -2.14
CA ALA A 58 -21.20 12.69 -0.99
C ALA A 58 -20.66 11.89 0.23
N PHE A 59 -19.36 11.68 0.35
CA PHE A 59 -18.73 11.15 1.56
C PHE A 59 -18.71 12.17 2.72
N PHE A 60 -18.80 13.47 2.39
CA PHE A 60 -18.43 14.55 3.31
C PHE A 60 -19.58 15.25 4.05
N GLU A 61 -20.84 14.84 3.85
CA GLU A 61 -21.98 15.53 4.51
C GLU A 61 -22.23 15.09 5.96
N TYR A 62 -21.59 14.04 6.49
CA TYR A 62 -22.01 13.44 7.78
C TYR A 62 -20.96 13.30 8.90
N THR A 63 -19.74 13.77 8.74
CA THR A 63 -18.69 13.63 9.77
C THR A 63 -17.94 14.94 9.93
N GLY A 64 -18.44 15.79 10.84
CA GLY A 64 -17.93 17.14 11.08
C GLY A 64 -16.49 17.22 11.59
N LYS A 65 -15.87 18.40 11.39
CA LYS A 65 -14.55 18.89 11.87
C LYS A 65 -13.30 18.03 11.61
N ASP A 66 -13.30 16.75 11.93
CA ASP A 66 -12.17 15.84 11.69
C ASP A 66 -11.94 15.67 10.17
N ILE A 67 -13.01 15.77 9.39
CA ILE A 67 -12.97 15.74 7.93
C ILE A 67 -12.45 17.03 7.30
N GLU A 68 -12.77 18.20 7.83
CA GLU A 68 -12.21 19.45 7.29
C GLU A 68 -10.70 19.47 7.51
N GLY A 69 -10.25 19.11 8.71
CA GLY A 69 -8.84 18.95 8.99
C GLY A 69 -8.21 17.86 8.11
N PHE A 70 -8.88 16.72 7.89
CA PHE A 70 -8.39 15.65 7.03
C PHE A 70 -8.30 16.06 5.55
N MET A 71 -9.31 16.75 5.04
CA MET A 71 -9.34 17.27 3.67
C MET A 71 -8.32 18.37 3.47
N SER A 72 -8.10 19.22 4.48
CA SER A 72 -7.00 20.18 4.48
C SER A 72 -5.64 19.49 4.54
N CYS A 73 -5.48 18.37 5.27
CA CYS A 73 -4.26 17.56 5.22
C CYS A 73 -4.03 16.92 3.85
N LEU A 74 -5.06 16.31 3.24
CA LEU A 74 -4.99 15.75 1.88
C LEU A 74 -4.72 16.82 0.80
N ARG A 75 -5.05 18.08 1.07
CA ARG A 75 -4.78 19.22 0.17
C ARG A 75 -3.49 19.98 0.51
N GLY A 76 -2.76 19.60 1.56
CA GLY A 76 -1.57 20.31 2.03
C GLY A 76 -1.86 21.71 2.62
N GLU A 77 -3.10 21.98 3.01
CA GLU A 77 -3.61 23.27 3.51
C GLU A 77 -3.49 23.41 5.05
N SER A 78 -3.06 22.36 5.77
CA SER A 78 -2.96 22.38 7.23
C SER A 78 -1.50 22.31 7.70
N GLU A 79 -1.00 23.40 8.28
CA GLU A 79 0.33 23.47 8.92
C GLU A 79 0.40 22.69 10.26
N HIS A 80 -0.75 22.21 10.78
CA HIS A 80 -0.86 21.57 12.10
C HIS A 80 -1.71 20.30 12.05
N VAL A 81 -1.23 19.29 11.34
CA VAL A 81 -1.90 17.98 11.20
C VAL A 81 -2.22 17.32 12.55
N ASP A 82 -1.38 17.56 13.57
CA ASP A 82 -1.57 17.03 14.93
C ASP A 82 -2.86 17.52 15.61
N ARG A 83 -3.37 18.71 15.24
CA ARG A 83 -4.62 19.25 15.78
C ARG A 83 -5.86 18.60 15.19
N THR A 84 -5.75 18.08 13.95
CA THR A 84 -6.81 17.32 13.27
C THR A 84 -6.93 15.92 13.85
N PHE A 85 -5.81 15.31 14.28
CA PHE A 85 -5.77 13.96 14.81
C PHE A 85 -5.25 13.98 16.25
N PRO A 86 -6.09 14.33 17.25
CA PRO A 86 -5.65 14.52 18.64
C PRO A 86 -5.00 13.28 19.28
N GLN A 87 -5.25 12.09 18.71
CA GLN A 87 -4.63 10.83 19.11
C GLN A 87 -3.11 10.81 18.81
N MET A 88 -2.62 11.70 17.93
CA MET A 88 -1.23 11.71 17.49
C MET A 88 -0.26 12.20 18.55
N GLU A 89 -0.69 13.06 19.47
CA GLU A 89 0.13 13.41 20.63
C GLU A 89 0.39 12.17 21.51
N GLU A 90 -0.61 11.31 21.69
CA GLU A 90 -0.43 10.04 22.40
C GLU A 90 0.53 9.10 21.65
N ILE A 91 0.38 9.02 20.32
CA ILE A 91 1.25 8.21 19.46
C ILE A 91 2.70 8.72 19.51
N LYS A 92 2.94 10.03 19.31
CA LYS A 92 4.29 10.63 19.38
C LYS A 92 4.94 10.46 20.74
N GLY A 93 4.15 10.34 21.81
CA GLY A 93 4.65 9.99 23.14
C GLY A 93 5.34 8.61 23.19
N LYS A 94 4.83 7.64 22.42
CA LYS A 94 5.20 6.21 22.51
C LYS A 94 5.95 5.68 21.29
N PHE A 95 5.89 6.40 20.18
CA PHE A 95 6.50 6.03 18.91
C PHE A 95 7.43 7.14 18.43
N GLU A 96 8.52 6.74 17.78
CA GLU A 96 9.38 7.58 16.98
C GLU A 96 8.91 7.55 15.52
N ILE A 97 8.89 8.72 14.87
CA ILE A 97 8.54 8.86 13.46
C ILE A 97 9.71 9.56 12.77
N LYS A 98 10.27 8.93 11.73
CA LYS A 98 11.37 9.49 10.94
C LYS A 98 11.20 9.18 9.47
N ASP A 99 11.61 10.11 8.63
CA ASP A 99 11.62 9.93 7.17
C ASP A 99 13.05 9.64 6.73
N LEU A 100 13.24 8.58 5.94
CA LEU A 100 14.52 8.16 5.40
C LEU A 100 14.50 8.22 3.87
N PRO A 101 15.49 8.88 3.23
CA PRO A 101 15.62 8.85 1.79
C PRO A 101 16.26 7.53 1.33
N ILE A 102 15.71 6.97 0.26
CA ILE A 102 16.25 5.86 -0.51
C ILE A 102 16.67 6.42 -1.86
N SER A 103 17.99 6.57 -2.02
CA SER A 103 18.59 7.15 -3.21
C SER A 103 19.07 6.05 -4.14
N MET A 104 18.55 6.03 -5.37
CA MET A 104 18.88 5.02 -6.36
C MET A 104 19.33 5.65 -7.68
N ARG A 105 20.28 5.00 -8.35
CA ARG A 105 20.74 5.40 -9.68
C ARG A 105 20.34 4.35 -10.72
N VAL A 106 19.71 4.81 -11.78
CA VAL A 106 19.32 4.00 -12.95
C VAL A 106 19.90 4.65 -14.20
N GLY A 107 21.01 4.10 -14.70
CA GLY A 107 21.78 4.72 -15.79
C GLY A 107 22.26 6.13 -15.41
N ASP A 108 21.81 7.13 -16.17
CA ASP A 108 22.12 8.54 -15.92
C ASP A 108 21.06 9.28 -15.07
N CYS A 109 19.94 8.62 -14.75
CA CYS A 109 18.90 9.17 -13.89
C CYS A 109 19.17 8.84 -12.42
N PHE A 110 18.81 9.79 -11.56
CA PHE A 110 18.85 9.67 -10.11
C PHE A 110 17.42 9.73 -9.59
N TYR A 111 17.04 8.83 -8.70
CA TYR A 111 15.74 8.85 -8.03
C TYR A 111 15.94 8.86 -6.52
N GLN A 112 15.09 9.62 -5.83
CA GLN A 112 15.05 9.67 -4.37
C GLN A 112 13.63 9.36 -3.91
N PHE A 113 13.46 8.21 -3.28
CA PHE A 113 12.20 7.79 -2.69
C PHE A 113 12.23 8.03 -1.19
N THR A 114 11.18 8.62 -0.64
CA THR A 114 11.09 8.85 0.81
C THR A 114 10.26 7.73 1.44
N VAL A 115 10.83 7.03 2.41
CA VAL A 115 10.08 6.09 3.26
C VAL A 115 9.95 6.65 4.66
N ARG A 116 8.78 6.46 5.28
CA ARG A 116 8.57 6.83 6.68
C ARG A 116 8.69 5.60 7.57
N ILE A 117 9.45 5.70 8.64
CA ILE A 117 9.52 4.69 9.69
C ILE A 117 8.76 5.21 10.90
N VAL A 118 7.79 4.41 11.35
CA VAL A 118 7.07 4.59 12.62
C VAL A 118 7.43 3.43 13.53
N GLU A 119 8.11 3.71 14.63
CA GLU A 119 8.71 2.69 15.49
C GLU A 119 8.33 2.91 16.96
N SER A 120 8.00 1.84 17.68
CA SER A 120 7.79 1.93 19.14
C SER A 120 9.09 2.27 19.87
N LYS A 121 9.04 3.23 20.81
CA LYS A 121 10.18 3.63 21.63
C LYS A 121 10.58 2.55 22.64
N ASP A 122 11.88 2.40 22.82
CA ASP A 122 12.46 1.47 23.80
C ASP A 122 11.97 1.82 25.23
N GLY A 123 11.48 0.82 25.96
CA GLY A 123 11.02 0.97 27.36
C GLY A 123 9.52 1.24 27.56
N TYR A 124 8.74 1.45 26.50
CA TYR A 124 7.28 1.56 26.60
C TYR A 124 6.56 0.21 26.48
N PHE A 125 7.20 -0.77 25.82
CA PHE A 125 6.63 -2.07 25.55
C PHE A 125 7.70 -3.16 25.60
N ASP A 126 7.31 -4.38 25.97
CA ASP A 126 8.19 -5.56 25.98
C ASP A 126 8.47 -6.11 24.56
N ARG A 127 7.92 -5.47 23.53
CA ARG A 127 8.04 -5.83 22.11
C ARG A 127 8.26 -4.57 21.29
N LYS A 128 9.10 -4.68 20.25
CA LYS A 128 9.36 -3.58 19.34
C LYS A 128 8.56 -3.78 18.05
N ILE A 129 7.77 -2.79 17.68
CA ILE A 129 7.05 -2.81 16.40
C ILE A 129 7.51 -1.64 15.54
N ARG A 130 7.73 -1.93 14.27
CA ARG A 130 8.12 -0.96 13.26
C ARG A 130 7.20 -1.06 12.05
N PHE A 131 6.70 0.08 11.60
CA PHE A 131 6.00 0.23 10.33
C PHE A 131 6.86 1.06 9.38
N VAL A 132 7.17 0.51 8.21
CA VAL A 132 7.79 1.22 7.09
C VAL A 132 6.69 1.60 6.12
N LEU A 133 6.56 2.86 5.79
CA LEU A 133 5.52 3.39 4.93
C LEU A 133 6.15 3.86 3.63
N PHE A 134 5.58 3.43 2.52
CA PHE A 134 5.91 3.93 1.20
C PHE A 134 4.71 4.60 0.56
N SER A 135 4.94 5.73 -0.07
CA SER A 135 3.98 6.45 -0.90
C SER A 135 4.57 6.67 -2.28
N PHE A 136 3.71 6.68 -3.30
CA PHE A 136 4.10 7.09 -4.65
C PHE A 136 4.29 8.60 -4.79
N TYR A 137 3.89 9.40 -3.77
CA TYR A 137 4.01 10.85 -3.74
C TYR A 137 5.27 11.31 -3.02
N ASP A 138 5.64 12.57 -3.24
CA ASP A 138 6.77 13.24 -2.58
C ASP A 138 8.13 12.56 -2.84
N ASN A 139 8.24 11.86 -3.97
CA ASN A 139 9.47 11.26 -4.48
C ASN A 139 10.04 12.13 -5.61
N LEU A 140 11.35 12.00 -5.85
CA LEU A 140 12.07 12.84 -6.80
C LEU A 140 12.78 12.01 -7.89
N GLU A 141 12.86 12.58 -9.09
CA GLU A 141 13.76 12.22 -10.18
C GLU A 141 14.71 13.41 -10.42
N GLY A 142 15.96 13.26 -9.98
CA GLY A 142 16.89 14.38 -9.83
C GLY A 142 16.33 15.40 -8.84
N ASP A 143 16.15 16.63 -9.31
CA ASP A 143 15.56 17.73 -8.52
C ASP A 143 14.06 17.95 -8.84
N LYS A 144 13.44 17.08 -9.63
CA LYS A 144 12.05 17.21 -10.07
C LYS A 144 11.16 16.18 -9.39
N PRO A 145 9.85 16.47 -9.22
CA PRO A 145 8.89 15.45 -8.79
C PRO A 145 8.95 14.23 -9.71
N TRP A 146 9.04 13.05 -9.12
CA TRP A 146 8.96 11.79 -9.85
C TRP A 146 7.60 11.68 -10.54
N ASN A 147 7.61 11.45 -11.85
CA ASN A 147 6.41 11.45 -12.69
C ASN A 147 6.39 10.18 -13.55
N PRO A 148 6.07 9.02 -12.96
CA PRO A 148 6.23 7.75 -13.63
C PRO A 148 5.28 7.61 -14.81
N THR A 149 5.76 7.02 -15.90
CA THR A 149 5.03 6.99 -17.19
C THR A 149 4.45 5.63 -17.55
N SER A 150 4.84 4.57 -16.84
CA SER A 150 4.35 3.21 -17.07
C SER A 150 4.06 2.48 -15.77
N ILE A 151 3.29 1.39 -15.89
CA ILE A 151 2.99 0.50 -14.77
C ILE A 151 4.24 -0.19 -14.22
N ASP A 152 5.18 -0.49 -15.12
CA ASP A 152 6.43 -1.16 -14.78
C ASP A 152 7.34 -0.23 -13.95
N GLU A 153 7.33 1.07 -14.25
CA GLU A 153 8.06 2.07 -13.46
C GLU A 153 7.44 2.22 -12.07
N ILE A 154 6.10 2.30 -11.98
CA ILE A 154 5.37 2.42 -10.73
C ILE A 154 5.63 1.21 -9.83
N SER A 155 5.41 0.00 -10.35
CA SER A 155 5.53 -1.24 -9.58
C SER A 155 6.99 -1.60 -9.27
N GLY A 156 7.90 -1.40 -10.23
CA GLY A 156 9.32 -1.68 -10.08
C GLY A 156 10.00 -0.81 -9.01
N ALA A 157 9.65 0.49 -8.93
CA ALA A 157 10.18 1.39 -7.91
C ALA A 157 9.93 0.86 -6.50
N VAL A 158 8.76 0.27 -6.25
CA VAL A 158 8.42 -0.27 -4.92
C VAL A 158 9.26 -1.49 -4.58
N PHE A 159 9.55 -2.37 -5.54
CA PHE A 159 10.43 -3.52 -5.30
C PHE A 159 11.87 -3.09 -4.99
N GLU A 160 12.39 -2.07 -5.66
CA GLU A 160 13.71 -1.52 -5.34
C GLU A 160 13.74 -0.90 -3.94
N VAL A 161 12.66 -0.22 -3.54
CA VAL A 161 12.48 0.26 -2.16
C VAL A 161 12.44 -0.90 -1.16
N LEU A 162 11.67 -1.96 -1.45
CA LEU A 162 11.58 -3.13 -0.57
C LEU A 162 12.93 -3.84 -0.42
N LYS A 163 13.68 -4.04 -1.52
CA LYS A 163 15.04 -4.59 -1.50
C LYS A 163 15.94 -3.77 -0.57
N GLN A 164 15.93 -2.45 -0.71
CA GLN A 164 16.76 -1.58 0.11
C GLN A 164 16.35 -1.62 1.59
N VAL A 165 15.05 -1.56 1.89
CA VAL A 165 14.54 -1.67 3.27
C VAL A 165 14.96 -3.00 3.90
N GLN A 166 14.94 -4.10 3.14
CA GLN A 166 15.38 -5.40 3.62
C GLN A 166 16.87 -5.47 3.99
N THR A 167 17.72 -4.63 3.40
CA THR A 167 19.13 -4.53 3.80
C THR A 167 19.32 -3.91 5.18
N TRP A 168 18.38 -3.05 5.59
CA TRP A 168 18.38 -2.44 6.92
C TRP A 168 17.78 -3.37 7.97
N GLN A 169 16.71 -4.08 7.59
CA GLN A 169 15.91 -4.89 8.49
C GLN A 169 15.04 -5.90 7.73
N PRO A 170 14.94 -7.16 8.17
CA PRO A 170 13.98 -8.10 7.62
C PRO A 170 12.53 -7.60 7.76
N LEU A 171 11.72 -7.86 6.74
CA LEU A 171 10.28 -7.57 6.77
C LEU A 171 9.49 -8.83 7.18
N ASP A 172 8.63 -8.70 8.18
CA ASP A 172 7.73 -9.77 8.62
C ASP A 172 6.44 -9.82 7.80
N SER A 173 5.97 -8.66 7.34
CA SER A 173 4.78 -8.57 6.50
C SER A 173 4.78 -7.38 5.55
N LEU A 174 4.08 -7.53 4.44
CA LEU A 174 3.78 -6.48 3.48
C LEU A 174 2.27 -6.28 3.40
N MET A 175 1.81 -5.06 3.56
CA MET A 175 0.42 -4.69 3.41
C MET A 175 0.26 -3.67 2.28
N THR A 176 -0.58 -4.00 1.30
CA THR A 176 -1.01 -3.07 0.26
C THR A 176 -2.45 -2.64 0.53
N PHE A 177 -2.77 -1.40 0.21
CA PHE A 177 -4.14 -0.92 0.29
C PHE A 177 -4.56 -0.20 -1.00
N SER A 178 -5.78 -0.48 -1.46
CA SER A 178 -6.32 0.15 -2.65
C SER A 178 -5.39 -0.01 -3.85
N ILE A 179 -4.91 1.09 -4.43
CA ILE A 179 -4.01 1.07 -5.58
C ILE A 179 -2.57 0.74 -5.18
N GLY A 180 -2.21 0.74 -3.90
CA GLY A 180 -0.92 0.18 -3.44
C GLY A 180 -0.71 -1.26 -3.93
N ASN A 181 -1.79 -1.96 -4.26
CA ASN A 181 -1.79 -3.28 -4.90
C ASN A 181 -1.11 -3.31 -6.28
N VAL A 182 -0.88 -2.16 -6.90
CA VAL A 182 -0.19 -2.04 -8.18
C VAL A 182 1.21 -2.66 -8.17
N ILE A 183 1.85 -2.74 -7.00
CA ILE A 183 3.13 -3.41 -6.84
C ILE A 183 3.11 -4.83 -7.42
N TRP A 184 2.01 -5.57 -7.28
CA TRP A 184 1.99 -6.97 -7.71
C TRP A 184 2.09 -7.14 -9.23
N ASP A 185 1.75 -6.11 -10.00
CA ASP A 185 1.97 -6.11 -11.45
C ASP A 185 3.46 -6.25 -11.79
N GLY A 186 4.35 -5.69 -10.96
CA GLY A 186 5.79 -5.76 -11.17
C GLY A 186 6.39 -7.15 -10.94
N LEU A 187 5.63 -8.10 -10.37
CA LEU A 187 6.11 -9.47 -10.17
C LEU A 187 6.41 -10.19 -11.49
N LYS A 188 5.85 -9.71 -12.61
CA LYS A 188 6.16 -10.23 -13.95
C LYS A 188 7.62 -10.01 -14.36
N HIS A 189 8.29 -9.05 -13.73
CA HIS A 189 9.69 -8.70 -14.00
C HIS A 189 10.67 -9.33 -13.02
N LEU A 190 10.17 -9.94 -11.95
CA LEU A 190 11.00 -10.66 -10.99
C LEU A 190 11.03 -12.14 -11.35
N ASP A 191 12.23 -12.72 -11.33
CA ASP A 191 12.30 -14.17 -11.29
C ASP A 191 11.72 -14.70 -9.97
N ALA A 192 11.30 -15.97 -9.97
CA ALA A 192 10.63 -16.55 -8.81
C ALA A 192 11.50 -16.54 -7.55
N GLN A 193 12.82 -16.71 -7.67
CA GLN A 193 13.73 -16.75 -6.53
C GLN A 193 13.98 -15.34 -5.98
N GLU A 194 14.17 -14.35 -6.85
CA GLU A 194 14.29 -12.95 -6.50
C GLU A 194 13.03 -12.46 -5.78
N GLY A 195 11.85 -12.69 -6.37
CA GLY A 195 10.59 -12.31 -5.73
C GLY A 195 10.36 -13.02 -4.39
N ASP A 196 10.83 -14.26 -4.24
CA ASP A 196 10.73 -14.99 -2.97
C ASP A 196 11.63 -14.40 -1.86
N GLN A 197 12.78 -13.82 -2.23
CA GLN A 197 13.66 -13.09 -1.31
C GLN A 197 13.09 -11.70 -0.96
N VAL A 198 12.55 -10.99 -1.95
CA VAL A 198 12.07 -9.60 -1.77
C VAL A 198 10.71 -9.51 -1.06
N LEU A 199 9.89 -10.56 -1.14
CA LEU A 199 8.58 -10.56 -0.50
C LEU A 199 8.62 -11.23 0.88
N PRO A 200 8.06 -10.59 1.92
CA PRO A 200 7.94 -11.22 3.23
C PRO A 200 6.94 -12.38 3.21
N GLN A 201 6.98 -13.20 4.27
CA GLN A 201 6.14 -14.39 4.40
C GLN A 201 4.65 -14.08 4.54
N LYS A 202 4.29 -12.91 5.06
CA LYS A 202 2.89 -12.49 5.23
C LYS A 202 2.57 -11.34 4.29
N LEU A 203 1.58 -11.56 3.43
CA LEU A 203 1.07 -10.55 2.50
C LEU A 203 -0.37 -10.23 2.88
N ILE A 204 -0.69 -8.95 3.01
CA ILE A 204 -2.03 -8.46 3.37
C ILE A 204 -2.49 -7.53 2.25
N ILE A 205 -3.59 -7.89 1.59
CA ILE A 205 -4.15 -7.12 0.49
C ILE A 205 -5.48 -6.54 0.94
N ASN A 206 -5.52 -5.22 1.11
CA ASN A 206 -6.69 -4.52 1.62
C ASN A 206 -7.38 -3.70 0.53
N ARG A 207 -8.55 -4.16 0.08
CA ARG A 207 -9.39 -3.52 -0.95
C ARG A 207 -8.56 -3.24 -2.21
N GLY A 208 -7.78 -4.22 -2.65
CA GLY A 208 -6.78 -4.04 -3.68
C GLY A 208 -7.35 -3.82 -5.09
N LEU A 209 -6.64 -3.06 -5.92
CA LEU A 209 -6.84 -3.01 -7.36
C LEU A 209 -6.62 -4.40 -7.98
N ALA A 210 -7.66 -4.97 -8.59
CA ALA A 210 -7.61 -6.25 -9.29
C ALA A 210 -6.95 -6.12 -10.68
N SER A 211 -7.53 -5.27 -11.56
CA SER A 211 -6.95 -4.87 -12.84
C SER A 211 -7.55 -3.56 -13.35
N ILE A 212 -6.87 -2.91 -14.30
CA ILE A 212 -7.38 -1.68 -14.93
C ILE A 212 -8.59 -1.94 -15.81
N GLU A 213 -8.62 -3.08 -16.49
CA GLU A 213 -9.78 -3.50 -17.24
C GLU A 213 -11.03 -3.52 -16.35
N LYS A 214 -10.96 -4.22 -15.22
CA LYS A 214 -12.06 -4.37 -14.26
C LYS A 214 -12.51 -3.03 -13.69
N VAL A 215 -11.56 -2.17 -13.29
CA VAL A 215 -11.88 -0.81 -12.82
C VAL A 215 -12.53 0.03 -13.92
N SER A 216 -12.03 -0.03 -15.16
CA SER A 216 -12.61 0.73 -16.27
C SER A 216 -14.05 0.30 -16.57
N GLN A 217 -14.33 -1.02 -16.55
CA GLN A 217 -15.66 -1.58 -16.75
C GLN A 217 -16.61 -1.21 -15.62
N MET A 218 -16.12 -1.17 -14.38
CA MET A 218 -16.89 -0.79 -13.21
C MET A 218 -17.23 0.70 -13.19
N LEU A 219 -16.31 1.56 -13.63
CA LEU A 219 -16.48 3.02 -13.56
C LEU A 219 -17.19 3.63 -14.79
N PHE A 220 -17.10 2.99 -15.95
CA PHE A 220 -17.58 3.56 -17.21
C PHE A 220 -18.43 2.55 -18.01
N PRO A 221 -19.52 3.00 -18.65
CA PRO A 221 -20.32 2.13 -19.50
C PRO A 221 -19.61 1.82 -20.82
N TYR A 222 -19.98 0.72 -21.46
CA TYR A 222 -19.60 0.44 -22.85
C TYR A 222 -20.18 1.52 -23.79
N PRO A 223 -19.43 1.99 -24.81
CA PRO A 223 -18.09 1.53 -25.23
C PRO A 223 -16.93 2.29 -24.57
N LEU A 224 -17.21 3.24 -23.68
CA LEU A 224 -16.20 4.10 -23.08
C LEU A 224 -15.18 3.31 -22.24
N SER A 225 -15.63 2.33 -21.46
CA SER A 225 -14.73 1.45 -20.69
C SER A 225 -13.71 0.75 -21.57
N SER A 226 -14.15 0.10 -22.66
CA SER A 226 -13.26 -0.57 -23.60
C SER A 226 -12.27 0.39 -24.28
N ALA A 227 -12.72 1.60 -24.64
CA ALA A 227 -11.84 2.62 -25.22
C ALA A 227 -10.78 3.09 -24.21
N LEU A 228 -11.16 3.33 -22.95
CA LEU A 228 -10.23 3.74 -21.90
C LEU A 228 -9.23 2.64 -21.56
N HIS A 229 -9.66 1.38 -21.50
CA HIS A 229 -8.76 0.24 -21.30
C HIS A 229 -7.76 0.12 -22.46
N TYR A 230 -8.23 0.21 -23.71
CA TYR A 230 -7.35 0.18 -24.88
C TYR A 230 -6.32 1.32 -24.88
N LEU A 231 -6.73 2.53 -24.46
CA LEU A 231 -5.79 3.64 -24.30
C LEU A 231 -4.78 3.37 -23.19
N ALA A 232 -5.20 2.79 -22.06
CA ALA A 232 -4.29 2.42 -20.97
C ALA A 232 -3.23 1.43 -21.46
N TRP A 233 -3.63 0.42 -22.23
CA TRP A 233 -2.74 -0.53 -22.90
C TRP A 233 -1.76 0.15 -23.85
N LEU A 234 -2.22 1.04 -24.72
CA LEU A 234 -1.35 1.81 -25.62
C LEU A 234 -0.33 2.69 -24.87
N THR A 235 -0.64 3.07 -23.63
CA THR A 235 0.22 3.91 -22.79
C THR A 235 0.99 3.13 -21.73
N TYR A 236 1.00 1.79 -21.79
CA TYR A 236 1.69 0.92 -20.82
C TYR A 236 1.21 1.10 -19.37
N LEU A 237 -0.09 1.33 -19.21
CA LEU A 237 -0.78 1.55 -17.93
C LEU A 237 -1.91 0.53 -17.73
N ASP A 238 -1.87 -0.61 -18.41
CA ASP A 238 -2.81 -1.72 -18.32
C ASP A 238 -2.38 -2.74 -17.26
N GLY A 239 -2.25 -2.29 -16.02
CA GLY A 239 -1.86 -3.19 -14.93
C GLY A 239 -2.92 -4.25 -14.61
N ASN A 240 -2.44 -5.47 -14.34
CA ASN A 240 -3.23 -6.60 -13.86
C ASN A 240 -2.60 -7.27 -12.63
N PRO A 241 -2.56 -6.57 -11.47
CA PRO A 241 -1.99 -7.10 -10.22
C PRO A 241 -2.48 -8.50 -9.83
N GLU A 242 -3.76 -8.78 -10.04
CA GLU A 242 -4.36 -10.07 -9.72
C GLU A 242 -3.73 -11.23 -10.50
N GLN A 243 -3.69 -11.10 -11.83
CA GLN A 243 -3.12 -12.13 -12.70
C GLN A 243 -1.62 -12.29 -12.48
N GLU A 244 -0.89 -11.19 -12.29
CA GLU A 244 0.57 -11.25 -12.12
C GLU A 244 0.96 -11.88 -10.79
N MET A 245 0.19 -11.65 -9.73
CA MET A 245 0.37 -12.32 -8.45
C MET A 245 0.12 -13.83 -8.56
N LEU A 246 -0.98 -14.24 -9.23
CA LEU A 246 -1.27 -15.65 -9.45
C LEU A 246 -0.16 -16.34 -10.25
N SER A 247 0.21 -15.73 -11.39
CA SER A 247 1.25 -16.25 -12.28
C SER A 247 2.60 -16.35 -11.58
N PHE A 248 2.95 -15.38 -10.72
CA PHE A 248 4.16 -15.44 -9.92
C PHE A 248 4.16 -16.63 -8.95
N PHE A 249 3.06 -16.86 -8.22
CA PHE A 249 2.98 -17.98 -7.29
C PHE A 249 2.94 -19.34 -7.98
N GLU A 250 2.38 -19.43 -9.17
CA GLU A 250 2.49 -20.63 -10.01
C GLU A 250 3.95 -20.93 -10.38
N ARG A 251 4.71 -19.91 -10.79
CA ARG A 251 6.15 -20.05 -11.06
C ARG A 251 6.91 -20.43 -9.79
N LEU A 252 6.59 -19.83 -8.65
CA LEU A 252 7.25 -20.10 -7.38
C LEU A 252 6.93 -21.51 -6.85
N ALA A 253 5.72 -22.02 -7.05
CA ALA A 253 5.38 -23.40 -6.68
C ALA A 253 6.25 -24.45 -7.40
N GLN A 254 6.65 -24.14 -8.65
CA GLN A 254 7.50 -25.02 -9.47
C GLN A 254 8.96 -25.07 -8.99
N THR A 255 9.44 -24.09 -8.22
CA THR A 255 10.82 -24.06 -7.72
C THR A 255 11.01 -24.87 -6.43
N HIS A 256 9.92 -25.36 -5.83
CA HIS A 256 9.91 -26.09 -4.56
C HIS A 256 10.55 -25.32 -3.39
N SER A 257 10.43 -23.98 -3.38
CA SER A 257 10.98 -23.15 -2.32
C SER A 257 10.31 -23.44 -0.96
N PRO A 258 11.05 -23.69 0.14
CA PRO A 258 10.46 -23.95 1.46
C PRO A 258 9.67 -22.76 2.04
N SER A 259 10.05 -21.55 1.67
CA SER A 259 9.37 -20.27 1.97
C SER A 259 8.01 -20.15 1.29
N PHE A 260 7.77 -20.87 0.19
CA PHE A 260 6.49 -20.84 -0.51
C PHE A 260 5.39 -21.53 0.32
N GLN A 261 5.67 -22.69 0.91
CA GLN A 261 4.69 -23.47 1.69
C GLN A 261 4.26 -22.79 3.00
N ASN A 262 5.05 -21.84 3.51
CA ASN A 262 4.75 -21.13 4.74
C ASN A 262 4.17 -19.73 4.51
N ARG A 263 3.99 -19.35 3.23
CA ARG A 263 3.54 -18.01 2.87
C ARG A 263 2.04 -17.86 3.12
N LYS A 264 1.70 -16.75 3.78
CA LYS A 264 0.35 -16.40 4.17
C LYS A 264 -0.15 -15.21 3.38
N ILE A 265 -1.36 -15.30 2.88
CA ILE A 265 -2.03 -14.20 2.16
C ILE A 265 -3.35 -13.92 2.86
N THR A 266 -3.54 -12.67 3.29
CA THR A 266 -4.81 -12.20 3.85
C THR A 266 -5.46 -11.23 2.86
N LEU A 267 -6.57 -11.64 2.26
CA LEU A 267 -7.38 -10.83 1.35
C LEU A 267 -8.52 -10.18 2.14
N ILE A 268 -8.58 -8.84 2.10
CA ILE A 268 -9.63 -8.05 2.74
C ILE A 268 -10.37 -7.31 1.63
N GLU A 269 -11.66 -7.59 1.49
CA GLU A 269 -12.54 -7.01 0.47
C GLU A 269 -13.65 -6.19 1.12
N MET A 270 -14.19 -5.21 0.38
CA MET A 270 -15.38 -4.48 0.79
C MET A 270 -16.52 -4.70 -0.20
N THR A 271 -17.67 -5.11 0.31
CA THR A 271 -18.90 -5.15 -0.47
C THR A 271 -19.35 -3.73 -0.76
N TYR A 272 -19.86 -3.48 -1.96
CA TYR A 272 -20.32 -2.16 -2.42
C TYR A 272 -19.23 -1.09 -2.53
N ASP A 273 -17.95 -1.48 -2.49
CA ASP A 273 -16.89 -0.59 -2.92
C ASP A 273 -17.08 -0.24 -4.40
N ARG A 274 -17.17 1.05 -4.72
CA ARG A 274 -17.37 1.49 -6.11
C ARG A 274 -16.24 1.06 -7.05
N TYR A 275 -15.03 0.86 -6.54
CA TYR A 275 -13.84 0.60 -7.35
C TYR A 275 -13.44 -0.87 -7.30
N PHE A 276 -13.47 -1.48 -6.12
CA PHE A 276 -12.86 -2.79 -5.87
C PHE A 276 -13.87 -3.86 -5.44
N SER A 277 -15.13 -3.73 -5.88
CA SER A 277 -16.17 -4.74 -5.66
C SER A 277 -16.95 -5.05 -6.93
N GLY A 278 -17.64 -6.20 -6.94
CA GLY A 278 -18.36 -6.67 -8.12
C GLY A 278 -17.40 -6.89 -9.29
N VAL A 279 -17.67 -6.24 -10.42
CA VAL A 279 -16.80 -6.29 -11.61
C VAL A 279 -15.40 -5.75 -11.35
N GLY A 280 -15.27 -4.76 -10.45
CA GLY A 280 -13.99 -4.13 -10.11
C GLY A 280 -13.14 -4.91 -9.10
N GLY A 281 -13.70 -5.93 -8.45
CA GLY A 281 -13.02 -6.75 -7.45
C GLY A 281 -12.22 -7.91 -8.06
N PHE A 282 -11.62 -8.72 -7.19
CA PHE A 282 -10.99 -9.98 -7.60
C PHE A 282 -12.01 -10.94 -8.20
N ASP A 283 -11.54 -11.83 -9.08
CA ASP A 283 -12.36 -12.92 -9.61
C ASP A 283 -12.86 -13.82 -8.48
N ALA A 284 -14.06 -14.38 -8.69
CA ALA A 284 -14.76 -15.13 -7.66
C ALA A 284 -13.96 -16.35 -7.15
N ASP A 285 -13.10 -16.92 -7.99
CA ASP A 285 -12.24 -18.06 -7.72
C ASP A 285 -10.79 -17.68 -7.38
N TYR A 286 -10.41 -16.40 -7.38
CA TYR A 286 -9.02 -15.96 -7.14
C TYR A 286 -8.42 -16.52 -5.84
N HIS A 287 -9.16 -16.40 -4.73
CA HIS A 287 -8.77 -16.97 -3.43
C HIS A 287 -8.57 -18.49 -3.51
N HIS A 288 -9.46 -19.18 -4.23
CA HIS A 288 -9.39 -20.62 -4.39
C HIS A 288 -8.16 -21.02 -5.22
N SER A 289 -7.90 -20.31 -6.31
CA SER A 289 -6.74 -20.51 -7.18
C SER A 289 -5.43 -20.35 -6.40
N LEU A 290 -5.29 -19.30 -5.58
CA LEU A 290 -4.12 -19.14 -4.70
C LEU A 290 -4.00 -20.29 -3.68
N SER A 291 -5.11 -20.70 -3.07
CA SER A 291 -5.13 -21.79 -2.08
C SER A 291 -4.72 -23.13 -2.70
N GLN A 292 -5.13 -23.41 -3.94
CA GLN A 292 -4.77 -24.63 -4.66
C GLN A 292 -3.28 -24.76 -4.94
N LEU A 293 -2.54 -23.64 -4.97
CA LEU A 293 -1.09 -23.65 -5.08
C LEU A 293 -0.39 -24.08 -3.78
N GLY A 294 -1.12 -24.22 -2.66
CA GLY A 294 -0.58 -24.62 -1.36
C GLY A 294 -0.24 -23.47 -0.42
N LEU A 295 -0.72 -22.25 -0.73
CA LEU A 295 -0.58 -21.06 0.10
C LEU A 295 -1.64 -21.06 1.24
N ASP A 296 -1.30 -20.48 2.39
CA ASP A 296 -2.26 -20.24 3.48
C ASP A 296 -3.02 -18.94 3.19
N VAL A 297 -4.20 -19.06 2.56
CA VAL A 297 -5.00 -17.92 2.13
C VAL A 297 -6.23 -17.72 3.03
N LYS A 298 -6.29 -16.54 3.66
CA LYS A 298 -7.45 -16.05 4.40
C LYS A 298 -8.19 -15.04 3.54
N ARG A 299 -9.53 -15.09 3.54
CA ARG A 299 -10.37 -14.10 2.87
C ARG A 299 -11.43 -13.55 3.80
N GLY A 300 -11.56 -12.23 3.84
CA GLY A 300 -12.60 -11.54 4.59
C GLY A 300 -13.26 -10.50 3.69
N THR A 301 -14.57 -10.62 3.50
CA THR A 301 -15.39 -9.63 2.82
C THR A 301 -16.22 -8.88 3.85
N PHE A 302 -16.09 -7.56 3.90
CA PHE A 302 -16.71 -6.71 4.92
C PHE A 302 -17.70 -5.73 4.29
N PHE A 303 -18.54 -5.11 5.13
CA PHE A 303 -19.44 -4.04 4.73
C PHE A 303 -19.65 -3.09 5.91
N VAL A 304 -19.65 -1.78 5.65
CA VAL A 304 -19.92 -0.78 6.68
C VAL A 304 -21.21 -0.06 6.33
N PRO A 305 -22.33 -0.37 7.02
CA PRO A 305 -23.59 0.32 6.80
C PRO A 305 -23.45 1.83 6.96
N ALA A 306 -24.24 2.59 6.20
CA ALA A 306 -24.26 4.06 6.20
C ALA A 306 -23.00 4.76 5.65
N VAL A 307 -22.00 4.01 5.16
CA VAL A 307 -20.90 4.56 4.37
C VAL A 307 -21.29 4.57 2.88
N ALA A 308 -20.97 5.65 2.17
CA ALA A 308 -21.21 5.72 0.73
C ALA A 308 -20.30 4.73 -0.04
N ALA A 309 -20.85 4.08 -1.06
CA ALA A 309 -20.12 3.13 -1.92
C ALA A 309 -18.78 3.70 -2.45
N GLN A 310 -18.76 5.00 -2.77
CA GLN A 310 -17.62 5.74 -3.29
C GLN A 310 -16.41 5.76 -2.36
N ALA A 311 -16.56 5.45 -1.08
CA ALA A 311 -15.54 5.73 -0.08
C ALA A 311 -15.21 4.57 0.84
N HIS A 312 -15.78 3.39 0.55
CA HIS A 312 -15.39 2.16 1.23
C HIS A 312 -13.88 1.87 1.08
N HIS A 313 -13.26 2.23 -0.04
CA HIS A 313 -11.83 2.02 -0.30
C HIS A 313 -10.93 2.87 0.60
N ALA A 314 -11.39 4.07 0.98
CA ALA A 314 -10.65 5.02 1.80
C ALA A 314 -10.94 4.86 3.30
N LEU A 315 -11.88 3.99 3.67
CA LEU A 315 -12.32 3.87 5.05
C LEU A 315 -11.20 3.35 5.97
N PRO A 316 -10.85 4.05 7.06
CA PRO A 316 -9.90 3.56 8.04
C PRO A 316 -10.33 2.23 8.67
N MET A 317 -9.39 1.32 8.91
CA MET A 317 -9.70 -0.04 9.38
C MET A 317 -10.28 -0.11 10.80
N HIS A 318 -10.07 0.89 11.64
CA HIS A 318 -10.73 0.95 12.95
C HIS A 318 -12.25 1.20 12.85
N LEU A 319 -12.72 1.75 11.73
CA LEU A 319 -14.14 1.97 11.47
C LEU A 319 -14.80 0.77 10.78
N VAL A 320 -14.01 -0.24 10.40
CA VAL A 320 -14.52 -1.49 9.86
C VAL A 320 -14.78 -2.42 11.03
N PRO A 321 -16.04 -2.77 11.35
CA PRO A 321 -16.32 -3.78 12.35
C PRO A 321 -15.88 -5.13 11.79
N ALA A 322 -15.01 -5.83 12.52
CA ALA A 322 -14.54 -7.14 12.09
C ALA A 322 -15.70 -8.16 12.06
N ALA A 323 -16.64 -8.04 13.00
CA ALA A 323 -17.93 -8.73 12.97
C ALA A 323 -19.05 -7.76 12.53
N SER A 324 -19.08 -7.38 11.25
CA SER A 324 -20.14 -6.55 10.68
C SER A 324 -21.31 -7.37 10.14
N ALA A 325 -22.51 -6.79 10.12
CA ALA A 325 -23.67 -7.40 9.47
C ALA A 325 -23.38 -7.57 7.97
N GLY A 326 -23.20 -8.81 7.52
CA GLY A 326 -22.81 -9.14 6.15
C GLY A 326 -21.33 -9.45 5.95
N ALA A 327 -20.50 -9.39 7.00
CA ALA A 327 -19.15 -9.91 6.94
C ALA A 327 -19.16 -11.41 6.62
N LYS A 328 -18.35 -11.83 5.64
CA LYS A 328 -18.08 -13.23 5.32
C LYS A 328 -16.59 -13.45 5.46
N VAL A 329 -16.20 -14.35 6.34
CA VAL A 329 -14.80 -14.64 6.61
C VAL A 329 -14.52 -16.12 6.41
N GLU A 330 -13.43 -16.40 5.72
CA GLU A 330 -12.95 -17.73 5.35
C GLU A 330 -11.52 -17.87 5.84
N ASN A 331 -11.26 -18.87 6.69
CA ASN A 331 -9.97 -19.13 7.33
C ASN A 331 -9.41 -17.98 8.21
N PHE A 332 -10.23 -16.97 8.54
CA PHE A 332 -9.87 -15.99 9.57
C PHE A 332 -9.93 -16.63 10.97
N SER A 333 -9.09 -16.13 11.88
CA SER A 333 -9.19 -16.50 13.29
C SER A 333 -10.48 -15.96 13.90
N SER A 334 -10.88 -16.46 15.07
CA SER A 334 -12.09 -15.98 15.75
C SER A 334 -12.02 -14.47 15.99
N ILE A 335 -13.01 -13.76 15.48
CA ILE A 335 -13.19 -12.32 15.64
C ILE A 335 -14.03 -12.07 16.89
N GLU A 336 -13.54 -11.22 17.79
CA GLU A 336 -14.28 -10.88 19.01
C GLU A 336 -15.44 -9.92 18.71
N GLN A 337 -16.50 -10.00 19.52
CA GLN A 337 -17.65 -9.12 19.34
C GLN A 337 -17.26 -7.66 19.62
N GLY A 338 -17.48 -6.77 18.64
CA GLY A 338 -17.09 -5.37 18.75
C GLY A 338 -15.61 -5.09 18.46
N GLU A 339 -14.82 -6.11 18.10
CA GLU A 339 -13.45 -5.96 17.61
C GLU A 339 -13.47 -5.19 16.27
N SER A 340 -12.60 -4.19 16.14
CA SER A 340 -12.36 -3.55 14.85
C SER A 340 -11.44 -4.41 13.98
N LEU A 341 -11.50 -4.26 12.66
CA LEU A 341 -10.59 -4.99 11.78
C LEU A 341 -9.12 -4.64 12.05
N ALA A 342 -8.84 -3.39 12.46
CA ALA A 342 -7.51 -2.98 12.88
C ALA A 342 -7.03 -3.79 14.11
N ASP A 343 -7.87 -3.98 15.13
CA ASP A 343 -7.53 -4.77 16.32
C ASP A 343 -7.26 -6.24 15.97
N HIS A 344 -8.13 -6.81 15.13
CA HIS A 344 -7.98 -8.19 14.68
C HIS A 344 -6.65 -8.41 13.97
N LEU A 345 -6.37 -7.63 12.93
CA LEU A 345 -5.13 -7.76 12.14
C LEU A 345 -3.90 -7.46 12.98
N MET A 346 -4.00 -6.49 13.90
CA MET A 346 -2.92 -6.19 14.83
C MET A 346 -2.55 -7.41 15.67
N ARG A 347 -3.56 -8.10 16.20
CA ARG A 347 -3.40 -9.31 17.01
C ARG A 347 -2.94 -10.52 16.20
N THR A 348 -3.47 -10.72 14.99
CA THR A 348 -3.32 -11.98 14.25
C THR A 348 -2.22 -11.95 13.21
N GLU A 349 -2.03 -10.81 12.56
CA GLU A 349 -1.08 -10.66 11.45
C GLU A 349 0.20 -9.94 11.88
N PHE A 350 0.08 -8.83 12.62
CA PHE A 350 1.21 -7.96 12.98
C PHE A 350 1.94 -8.38 14.27
N LEU A 351 1.23 -8.87 15.30
CA LEU A 351 1.84 -9.32 16.57
C LEU A 351 1.70 -10.84 16.81
N PRO A 352 2.38 -11.70 16.03
CA PRO A 352 2.35 -13.12 16.34
C PRO A 352 2.92 -13.42 17.74
N ASP A 353 2.57 -14.58 18.28
CA ASP A 353 2.63 -14.93 19.70
C ASP A 353 4.00 -14.85 20.38
N GLN A 354 5.10 -14.81 19.62
CA GLN A 354 6.47 -14.77 20.14
C GLN A 354 6.98 -13.32 20.32
N GLY A 355 7.63 -13.03 21.45
CA GLY A 355 8.23 -11.72 21.71
C GLY A 355 9.39 -11.43 20.74
N GLY A 356 9.65 -10.16 20.47
CA GLY A 356 10.72 -9.74 19.56
C GLY A 356 10.45 -8.37 18.92
N GLU A 357 11.33 -8.03 17.98
CA GLU A 357 11.15 -6.91 17.06
C GLU A 357 10.44 -7.41 15.79
N VAL A 358 9.37 -6.73 15.39
CA VAL A 358 8.62 -7.04 14.16
C VAL A 358 8.54 -5.80 13.27
N THR A 359 8.80 -5.98 11.98
CA THR A 359 8.78 -4.92 10.97
C THR A 359 7.77 -5.22 9.89
N HIS A 360 6.90 -4.24 9.63
CA HIS A 360 5.85 -4.34 8.63
C HIS A 360 6.01 -3.22 7.61
N CYS A 361 5.88 -3.53 6.33
CA CYS A 361 5.86 -2.53 5.27
C CYS A 361 4.42 -2.28 4.79
N LEU A 362 4.02 -1.01 4.69
CA LEU A 362 2.71 -0.58 4.19
C LEU A 362 2.90 0.29 2.95
N ILE A 363 2.18 -0.07 1.88
CA ILE A 363 2.23 0.65 0.60
C ILE A 363 0.92 1.41 0.36
N GLY A 364 1.09 2.74 0.35
CA GLY A 364 0.18 3.78 -0.15
C GLY A 364 -0.61 3.44 -1.40
N GLY A 365 -1.94 3.61 -1.39
CA GLY A 365 -2.75 3.75 -2.60
C GLY A 365 -3.59 5.04 -2.55
N ASN A 366 -4.02 5.58 -3.69
CA ASN A 366 -4.96 6.72 -3.80
C ASN A 366 -4.50 8.09 -3.25
N ARG A 367 -3.53 8.79 -3.86
CA ARG A 367 -3.11 10.13 -3.37
C ARG A 367 -2.59 10.20 -1.94
N ASP A 368 -2.40 9.05 -1.30
CA ASP A 368 -1.98 9.00 0.08
C ASP A 368 -0.51 9.40 0.23
N THR A 369 -0.25 10.62 0.72
CA THR A 369 1.07 11.06 1.20
C THR A 369 1.49 10.24 2.43
N LEU A 370 2.78 10.23 2.77
CA LEU A 370 3.29 9.55 3.98
C LEU A 370 2.54 9.98 5.25
N ASP A 371 2.14 11.24 5.32
CA ASP A 371 1.27 11.77 6.37
C ASP A 371 -0.07 11.04 6.38
N SER A 372 -0.84 11.09 5.30
CA SER A 372 -2.16 10.44 5.26
C SER A 372 -2.09 8.94 5.58
N ILE A 373 -1.05 8.23 5.14
CA ILE A 373 -0.83 6.82 5.49
C ILE A 373 -0.64 6.67 6.99
N THR A 374 0.19 7.53 7.59
CA THR A 374 0.46 7.54 9.03
C THR A 374 -0.85 7.73 9.81
N TYR A 375 -1.65 8.73 9.46
CA TYR A 375 -2.84 9.10 10.22
C TYR A 375 -4.03 8.16 9.98
N LEU A 376 -4.29 7.74 8.74
CA LEU A 376 -5.49 6.96 8.41
C LEU A 376 -5.31 5.46 8.54
N HIS A 377 -4.13 4.95 8.17
CA HIS A 377 -3.92 3.52 8.00
C HIS A 377 -3.07 2.93 9.12
N VAL A 378 -2.02 3.65 9.53
CA VAL A 378 -1.08 3.17 10.55
C VAL A 378 -1.57 3.45 11.96
N THR A 379 -2.05 4.67 12.24
CA THR A 379 -2.51 5.08 13.57
C THR A 379 -3.53 4.11 14.19
N PRO A 380 -4.53 3.59 13.45
CA PRO A 380 -5.41 2.52 13.94
C PRO A 380 -4.66 1.33 14.54
N PHE A 381 -3.63 0.82 13.85
CA PHE A 381 -2.82 -0.29 14.32
C PHE A 381 -1.97 0.07 15.53
N LEU A 382 -1.41 1.28 15.60
CA LEU A 382 -0.64 1.73 16.75
C LEU A 382 -1.51 1.84 18.01
N LEU A 383 -2.76 2.30 17.86
CA LEU A 383 -3.73 2.35 18.95
C LEU A 383 -4.15 0.95 19.38
N SER A 384 -4.40 0.04 18.43
CA SER A 384 -4.63 -1.38 18.70
C SER A 384 -3.46 -2.01 19.46
N PHE A 385 -2.22 -1.79 19.01
CA PHE A 385 -1.01 -2.27 19.67
C PHE A 385 -0.93 -1.79 21.13
N ASN A 386 -1.12 -0.49 21.35
CA ASN A 386 -1.12 0.12 22.68
C ASN A 386 -2.20 -0.46 23.61
N ARG A 387 -3.39 -0.81 23.09
CA ARG A 387 -4.44 -1.47 23.88
C ARG A 387 -4.06 -2.92 24.23
N LEU A 388 -3.56 -3.67 23.25
CA LEU A 388 -3.22 -5.09 23.40
C LEU A 388 -2.03 -5.32 24.35
N THR A 389 -1.09 -4.36 24.42
CA THR A 389 0.08 -4.46 25.31
C THR A 389 -0.18 -3.99 26.73
N LYS A 390 -1.16 -3.09 26.96
CA LYS A 390 -1.55 -2.63 28.30
C LYS A 390 -2.36 -3.65 29.12
N CYS A 391 -2.93 -4.67 28.47
CA CYS A 391 -3.78 -5.66 29.11
C CYS A 391 -3.02 -6.90 29.62
N LYS A 392 -1.68 -6.86 29.59
CA LYS A 392 -0.80 -7.85 30.24
C LYS A 392 -0.24 -7.24 31.52
#